data_AF-E1ZYA2-F1
#
_entry.id   AF-E1ZYA2-F1
#
_cell.length_a   1.000
_cell.length_b   1.000
_cell.length_c   1.000
_cell.angle_alpha   90.00
_cell.angle_beta   90.00
_cell.angle_gamma   90.00
#
_symmetry.space_group_name_H-M   'P 1'
#
loop_
_entity.id
_entity.type
_entity.pdbx_description
1 polymer ?
#
loop_
_entity_poly.entity_id
_entity_poly.type
_entity_poly.pdbx_seq_one_letter_code
_entity_poly.pdbx_strand_id
1 'polypeptide(L)'
;MKSSPYVDTVGQDGLYLVTKATELFIHYITEEAHMQSNKGSSLDYKHLAEVVQTNDTLEFLREIMPRKITVRQFKEMMAAKNASHSSSSESSSDSDSDSDSDTDSCSDSDETKAENGNTSGSERESETKENGACHSDSESSIKSDSEDNKR
;
A
#
# COMPACT_ATOMS: atom_id res chain seq x y z
N MET A 1 -10.46 -15.86 -10.19
CA MET A 1 -11.56 -16.84 -10.02
C MET A 1 -11.15 -18.04 -9.16
N LYS A 2 -9.94 -18.59 -9.30
CA LYS A 2 -9.41 -19.66 -8.42
C LYS A 2 -9.24 -19.26 -6.94
N SER A 3 -9.31 -17.97 -6.64
CA SER A 3 -9.32 -17.44 -5.26
C SER A 3 -10.69 -17.56 -4.58
N SER A 4 -11.75 -17.90 -5.33
CA SER A 4 -13.07 -18.14 -4.76
C SER A 4 -13.15 -19.57 -4.25
N PRO A 5 -13.48 -19.81 -2.97
CA PRO A 5 -13.44 -21.14 -2.35
C PRO A 5 -14.47 -22.13 -2.90
N TYR A 6 -15.47 -21.66 -3.67
CA TYR A 6 -16.55 -22.48 -4.20
C TYR A 6 -16.53 -22.59 -5.73
N VAL A 7 -15.40 -22.30 -6.37
CA VAL A 7 -15.26 -22.34 -7.83
C VAL A 7 -14.13 -23.29 -8.21
N ASP A 8 -14.49 -24.51 -8.61
CA ASP A 8 -13.52 -25.55 -9.01
C ASP A 8 -12.98 -25.34 -10.43
N THR A 9 -13.87 -25.05 -11.39
CA THR A 9 -13.49 -24.85 -12.80
C THR A 9 -14.25 -23.69 -13.43
N VAL A 10 -13.62 -23.02 -14.41
CA VAL A 10 -14.17 -21.87 -15.13
C VAL A 10 -14.05 -22.15 -16.63
N GLY A 11 -15.14 -22.00 -17.38
CA GLY A 11 -15.15 -22.15 -18.84
C GLY A 11 -14.38 -21.03 -19.56
N GLN A 12 -13.83 -21.33 -20.74
CA GLN A 12 -13.05 -20.37 -21.53
C GLN A 12 -13.86 -19.14 -21.95
N ASP A 13 -15.12 -19.33 -22.32
CA ASP A 13 -16.00 -18.22 -22.73
C ASP A 13 -16.28 -17.27 -21.56
N GLY A 14 -16.50 -17.82 -20.36
CA GLY A 14 -16.69 -17.02 -19.15
C GLY A 14 -15.44 -16.23 -18.78
N LEU A 15 -14.26 -16.85 -18.93
CA LEU A 15 -12.98 -16.16 -18.73
C LEU A 15 -12.81 -14.99 -19.71
N TYR A 16 -13.09 -15.22 -21.00
CA TYR A 16 -13.01 -14.17 -22.02
C TYR A 16 -13.98 -13.02 -21.73
N LEU A 17 -15.25 -13.34 -21.43
CA LEU A 17 -16.28 -12.35 -21.15
C LEU A 17 -15.95 -11.50 -19.93
N VAL A 18 -15.55 -12.12 -18.81
CA VAL A 18 -15.17 -11.38 -17.58
C VAL A 18 -13.94 -10.51 -17.83
N THR A 19 -12.98 -10.98 -18.61
CA THR A 19 -11.80 -10.19 -18.99
C THR A 19 -12.22 -8.94 -19.77
N LYS A 20 -13.10 -9.09 -20.78
CA LYS A 20 -13.61 -7.95 -21.55
C LYS A 20 -14.48 -7.00 -20.73
N ALA A 21 -15.35 -7.52 -19.87
CA ALA A 21 -16.12 -6.70 -18.95
C ALA A 21 -15.21 -5.90 -18.00
N THR A 22 -14.12 -6.50 -17.54
CA THR A 22 -13.15 -5.83 -16.65
C THR A 22 -12.35 -4.75 -17.38
N GLU A 23 -11.96 -4.98 -18.65
CA GLU A 23 -11.34 -3.94 -19.49
C GLU A 23 -12.26 -2.72 -19.62
N LEU A 24 -13.55 -2.94 -19.93
CA LEU A 24 -14.55 -1.88 -20.04
C LEU A 24 -14.79 -1.18 -18.69
N PHE A 25 -14.82 -1.94 -17.60
CA PHE A 25 -14.98 -1.39 -16.26
C PHE A 25 -13.83 -0.46 -15.87
N ILE A 26 -12.58 -0.86 -16.14
CA ILE A 26 -11.39 -0.01 -15.88
C ILE A 26 -11.45 1.26 -16.73
N HIS A 27 -11.86 1.16 -17.99
CA HIS A 27 -12.04 2.32 -18.86
C HIS A 27 -13.06 3.29 -18.26
N TYR A 28 -14.24 2.78 -17.90
CA TYR A 28 -15.34 3.56 -17.32
C TYR A 28 -14.91 4.30 -16.05
N ILE A 29 -14.36 3.61 -15.05
CA ILE A 29 -14.01 4.25 -13.78
C ILE A 29 -12.89 5.28 -13.93
N THR A 30 -11.97 5.05 -14.88
CA THR A 30 -10.87 5.97 -15.19
C THR A 30 -11.39 7.23 -15.88
N GLU A 31 -12.30 7.08 -16.85
CA GLU A 31 -12.93 8.19 -17.56
C GLU A 31 -13.76 9.04 -16.60
N GLU A 32 -14.62 8.42 -15.79
CA GLU A 32 -15.44 9.11 -14.78
C GLU A 32 -14.56 9.90 -13.79
N ALA A 33 -13.50 9.28 -13.27
CA ALA A 33 -12.61 9.94 -12.34
C ALA A 33 -11.77 11.05 -13.00
N HIS A 34 -11.46 10.92 -14.29
CA HIS A 34 -10.81 11.99 -15.04
C HIS A 34 -11.78 13.15 -15.31
N MET A 35 -13.06 12.88 -15.59
CA MET A 35 -14.09 13.92 -15.73
C MET A 35 -14.32 14.68 -14.42
N GLN A 36 -14.21 13.99 -13.27
CA GLN A 36 -14.30 14.60 -11.95
C GLN A 36 -13.02 15.37 -11.56
N SER A 37 -11.88 15.07 -12.18
CA SER A 37 -10.61 15.78 -12.00
C SER A 37 -10.70 17.16 -12.66
N ASN A 38 -10.52 18.23 -11.88
CA ASN A 38 -10.56 19.60 -12.40
C ASN A 38 -9.42 19.84 -13.40
N LYS A 39 -9.67 19.70 -14.72
CA LYS A 39 -8.84 20.08 -15.90
C LYS A 39 -7.34 19.71 -15.84
N GLY A 40 -6.91 18.90 -14.87
CA GLY A 40 -5.54 18.46 -14.72
C GLY A 40 -5.30 17.22 -15.56
N SER A 41 -4.12 17.12 -16.17
CA SER A 41 -3.69 15.93 -16.91
C SER A 41 -3.38 14.72 -16.01
N SER A 42 -3.62 14.81 -14.71
CA SER A 42 -3.27 13.77 -13.73
C SER A 42 -4.52 13.18 -13.08
N LEU A 43 -4.44 11.87 -12.84
CA LEU A 43 -5.45 11.09 -12.14
C LEU A 43 -4.90 10.67 -10.78
N ASP A 44 -5.38 11.31 -9.72
CA ASP A 44 -5.02 10.99 -8.34
C ASP A 44 -6.05 10.06 -7.69
N TYR A 45 -5.61 9.34 -6.65
CA TYR A 45 -6.50 8.50 -5.81
C TYR A 45 -7.74 9.25 -5.31
N LYS A 46 -7.61 10.54 -4.95
CA LYS A 46 -8.74 11.34 -4.44
C LYS A 46 -9.89 11.43 -5.44
N HIS A 47 -9.61 11.44 -6.75
CA HIS A 47 -10.64 11.50 -7.78
C HIS A 47 -11.38 10.18 -7.89
N LEU A 48 -10.63 9.07 -7.87
CA LEU A 48 -11.18 7.72 -7.92
C LEU A 48 -12.04 7.41 -6.68
N ALA A 49 -11.56 7.80 -5.49
CA ALA A 49 -12.30 7.68 -4.25
C ALA A 49 -13.55 8.58 -4.21
N GLU A 50 -13.54 9.75 -4.86
CA GLU A 50 -14.74 10.58 -4.95
C GLU A 50 -15.83 9.88 -5.77
N VAL A 51 -15.51 9.43 -6.98
CA VAL A 51 -16.45 8.75 -7.89
C VAL A 51 -17.06 7.50 -7.26
N VAL A 52 -16.25 6.66 -6.61
CA VAL A 52 -16.74 5.44 -5.94
C VAL A 52 -17.72 5.78 -4.80
N GLN A 53 -17.49 6.88 -4.09
CA GLN A 53 -18.30 7.25 -2.94
C GLN A 53 -19.58 7.99 -3.33
N THR A 54 -19.65 8.59 -4.52
CA THR A 54 -20.82 9.30 -5.02
C THR A 54 -21.71 8.46 -5.93
N ASN A 55 -21.17 7.47 -6.65
CA ASN A 55 -21.91 6.66 -7.61
C ASN A 55 -22.41 5.35 -7.01
N ASP A 56 -23.72 5.11 -7.05
CA ASP A 56 -24.35 3.91 -6.48
C ASP A 56 -23.99 2.62 -7.24
N THR A 57 -23.68 2.70 -8.52
CA THR A 57 -23.24 1.51 -9.30
C THR A 57 -21.88 0.98 -8.85
N LEU A 58 -21.09 1.82 -8.15
CA LEU A 58 -19.77 1.50 -7.60
C LEU A 58 -19.81 1.24 -6.10
N GLU A 59 -21.00 1.07 -5.51
CA GLU A 59 -21.18 0.86 -4.07
C GLU A 59 -20.32 -0.29 -3.53
N PHE A 60 -20.17 -1.37 -4.30
CA PHE A 60 -19.36 -2.53 -3.93
C PHE A 60 -17.87 -2.21 -3.68
N LEU A 61 -17.39 -1.05 -4.11
CA LEU A 61 -16.03 -0.57 -3.88
C LEU A 61 -15.89 0.40 -2.71
N ARG A 62 -16.98 0.85 -2.07
CA ARG A 62 -16.93 1.89 -1.03
C ARG A 62 -16.04 1.51 0.15
N GLU A 63 -16.09 0.24 0.56
CA GLU A 63 -15.25 -0.27 1.66
C GLU A 63 -13.79 -0.48 1.23
N ILE A 64 -13.56 -0.79 -0.05
CA ILE A 64 -12.22 -1.01 -0.60
C ILE A 64 -11.49 0.32 -0.84
N MET A 65 -12.23 1.39 -1.15
CA MET A 65 -11.72 2.69 -1.57
C MET A 65 -12.26 3.83 -0.70
N PRO A 66 -11.83 3.94 0.57
CA PRO A 66 -12.27 5.01 1.46
C PRO A 66 -11.65 6.37 1.08
N ARG A 67 -12.36 7.46 1.41
CA ARG A 67 -11.81 8.83 1.31
C ARG A 67 -10.70 9.02 2.34
N LYS A 68 -9.53 9.48 1.89
CA LYS A 68 -8.42 9.78 2.80
C LYS A 68 -8.65 11.13 3.47
N ILE A 69 -8.48 11.15 4.79
CA ILE A 69 -8.41 12.37 5.59
C ILE A 69 -7.06 12.43 6.28
N THR A 70 -6.57 13.64 6.50
CA THR A 70 -5.37 13.88 7.29
C THR A 70 -5.69 13.84 8.77
N VAL A 71 -4.69 13.53 9.62
CA VAL A 71 -4.82 13.57 11.09
C VAL A 71 -5.33 14.94 11.56
N ARG A 72 -4.89 16.02 10.90
CA ARG A 72 -5.37 17.38 11.19
C ARG A 72 -6.87 17.52 10.94
N GLN A 73 -7.34 17.14 9.76
CA GLN A 73 -8.78 17.20 9.41
C GLN A 73 -9.62 16.34 10.36
N PHE A 74 -9.11 15.18 10.76
CA PHE A 74 -9.79 14.33 11.73
C PHE A 74 -9.93 15.01 13.10
N LYS A 75 -8.86 15.64 13.61
CA LYS A 75 -8.91 16.41 14.87
C LYS A 75 -9.90 17.56 14.80
N GLU A 76 -9.91 18.30 13.69
CA GLU A 76 -10.86 19.40 13.45
C GLU A 76 -12.31 18.88 13.42
N MET A 77 -12.57 17.76 12.74
CA MET A 77 -13.89 17.12 12.67
C MET A 77 -14.38 16.64 14.05
N MET A 78 -13.50 16.07 14.87
CA MET A 78 -13.83 15.63 16.23
C MET A 78 -14.13 16.81 17.17
N ALA A 79 -13.34 17.88 17.09
CA ALA A 79 -13.60 19.10 17.86
C ALA A 79 -14.95 19.73 17.49
N ALA A 80 -15.25 19.81 16.19
CA ALA A 80 -16.53 20.32 15.70
C ALA A 80 -17.72 19.45 16.15
N LYS A 81 -17.58 18.11 16.13
CA LYS A 81 -18.60 17.18 16.59
C LYS A 81 -18.86 17.31 18.10
N ASN A 82 -17.83 17.52 18.91
CA ASN A 82 -17.99 17.72 20.36
C ASN A 82 -18.67 19.05 20.68
N ALA A 83 -18.36 20.11 19.92
CA ALA A 83 -19.02 21.41 20.08
C ALA A 83 -20.51 21.36 19.76
N SER A 84 -20.93 20.57 18.75
CA SER A 84 -22.35 20.42 18.42
C SER A 84 -23.10 19.52 19.39
N HIS A 85 -22.47 18.46 19.92
CA HIS A 85 -23.10 17.55 20.89
C HIS A 85 -23.28 18.14 22.29
N SER A 86 -22.54 19.20 22.64
CA SER A 86 -22.70 19.95 23.89
C SER A 86 -24.02 20.76 23.96
N SER A 87 -24.78 20.82 22.86
CA SER A 87 -26.12 21.43 22.83
C SER A 87 -27.27 20.48 23.15
N SER A 88 -27.00 19.20 23.37
CA SER A 88 -27.98 18.23 23.89
C SER A 88 -27.46 17.72 25.23
N SER A 89 -28.03 18.27 26.31
CA SER A 89 -27.76 17.90 27.69
C SER A 89 -27.79 16.39 27.90
N GLU A 90 -26.72 15.83 28.47
CA GLU A 90 -26.75 15.03 29.69
C GLU A 90 -25.29 14.88 30.16
N SER A 91 -25.00 15.48 31.31
CA SER A 91 -23.70 15.47 31.98
C SER A 91 -23.58 14.21 32.84
N SER A 92 -22.59 13.37 32.59
CA SER A 92 -21.96 12.58 33.66
C SER A 92 -20.46 12.56 33.41
N SER A 93 -19.75 13.41 34.15
CA SER A 93 -18.31 13.35 34.29
C SER A 93 -17.98 12.30 35.34
N ASP A 94 -17.27 11.25 34.95
CA ASP A 94 -16.54 10.40 35.90
C ASP A 94 -15.10 10.32 35.41
N SER A 95 -14.24 11.08 36.09
CA SER A 95 -12.79 11.05 35.99
C SER A 95 -12.26 10.14 37.09
N ASP A 96 -11.54 9.08 36.74
CA ASP A 96 -10.64 8.33 37.63
C ASP A 96 -9.38 8.00 36.81
N SER A 97 -8.32 8.81 36.91
CA SER A 97 -7.20 8.74 37.86
C SER A 97 -6.20 7.61 37.56
N ASP A 98 -4.95 8.04 37.40
CA ASP A 98 -3.75 7.32 37.01
C ASP A 98 -3.39 6.13 37.91
N SER A 99 -2.73 5.12 37.33
CA SER A 99 -1.87 4.21 38.09
C SER A 99 -0.72 3.71 37.21
N ASP A 100 0.41 4.41 37.29
CA ASP A 100 1.73 3.87 36.97
C ASP A 100 2.02 2.69 37.92
N SER A 101 2.50 1.57 37.37
CA SER A 101 3.13 0.53 38.17
C SER A 101 4.31 -0.02 37.41
N ASP A 102 5.46 0.60 37.66
CA ASP A 102 6.77 0.02 37.40
C ASP A 102 6.95 -1.19 38.33
N THR A 103 7.20 -2.37 37.76
CA THR A 103 7.70 -3.51 38.53
C THR A 103 8.99 -4.01 37.90
N ASP A 104 10.10 -3.54 38.47
CA ASP A 104 11.43 -4.14 38.34
C ASP A 104 11.47 -5.50 39.03
N SER A 105 11.99 -6.53 38.37
CA SER A 105 12.87 -7.52 39.01
C SER A 105 13.49 -8.46 37.99
N CYS A 106 14.75 -8.16 37.67
CA CYS A 106 15.75 -9.10 37.23
C CYS A 106 15.97 -10.18 38.32
N SER A 107 15.85 -11.45 37.95
CA SER A 107 16.37 -12.55 38.75
C SER A 107 17.26 -13.41 37.86
N ASP A 108 18.52 -12.98 37.79
CA ASP A 108 19.65 -13.84 37.44
C ASP A 108 19.75 -14.96 38.50
N SER A 109 19.89 -16.20 38.04
CA SER A 109 20.46 -17.27 38.85
C SER A 109 21.20 -18.24 37.94
N ASP A 110 22.48 -18.31 38.25
CA ASP A 110 23.58 -18.92 37.53
C ASP A 110 23.70 -20.43 37.80
N GLU A 111 24.30 -21.11 36.82
CA GLU A 111 25.11 -22.34 36.83
C GLU A 111 24.79 -23.57 37.74
N THR A 112 24.76 -24.76 37.12
CA THR A 112 25.87 -25.75 37.24
C THR A 112 25.86 -26.85 36.17
N LYS A 113 26.94 -26.87 35.38
CA LYS A 113 27.85 -27.96 34.97
C LYS A 113 27.39 -29.37 34.50
N ALA A 114 27.99 -29.70 33.34
CA ALA A 114 28.68 -30.96 32.95
C ALA A 114 27.78 -32.15 32.56
N GLU A 115 28.07 -32.96 31.53
CA GLU A 115 29.20 -33.10 30.60
C GLU A 115 28.73 -33.95 29.41
N ASN A 116 29.50 -33.89 28.31
CA ASN A 116 29.85 -34.99 27.41
C ASN A 116 29.28 -34.94 25.97
N GLY A 117 30.19 -34.76 25.00
CA GLY A 117 30.20 -35.63 23.82
C GLY A 117 30.21 -35.04 22.40
N ASN A 118 31.33 -34.43 22.00
CA ASN A 118 32.09 -34.78 20.76
C ASN A 118 31.77 -34.12 19.37
N THR A 119 32.77 -33.35 18.88
CA THR A 119 33.25 -33.08 17.48
C THR A 119 32.35 -32.36 16.47
N SER A 120 32.81 -31.57 15.49
CA SER A 120 34.15 -31.21 14.98
C SER A 120 34.01 -30.05 13.97
N GLY A 121 35.05 -29.18 13.85
CA GLY A 121 35.33 -28.27 12.71
C GLY A 121 34.76 -26.85 12.86
N SER A 122 35.49 -25.82 13.33
CA SER A 122 36.71 -25.17 12.78
C SER A 122 36.53 -24.74 11.32
N GLU A 123 36.72 -23.50 10.86
CA GLU A 123 37.18 -22.24 11.45
C GLU A 123 36.98 -21.12 10.40
N ARG A 124 36.63 -19.92 10.89
CA ARG A 124 37.14 -18.58 10.50
C ARG A 124 37.02 -18.02 9.08
N GLU A 125 36.17 -17.00 9.00
CA GLU A 125 36.47 -15.58 8.68
C GLU A 125 37.83 -15.22 8.06
N SER A 126 37.77 -14.40 7.00
CA SER A 126 38.54 -13.15 6.94
C SER A 126 37.98 -12.20 5.89
N GLU A 127 37.67 -10.99 6.31
CA GLU A 127 37.40 -9.83 5.47
C GLU A 127 38.64 -9.39 4.68
N THR A 128 38.45 -8.74 3.53
CA THR A 128 39.35 -7.67 3.08
C THR A 128 38.67 -6.78 2.03
N LYS A 129 38.68 -5.47 2.29
CA LYS A 129 38.33 -4.39 1.35
C LYS A 129 39.44 -4.25 0.30
N GLU A 130 39.09 -3.94 -0.95
CA GLU A 130 39.73 -2.85 -1.70
C GLU A 130 38.99 -2.45 -2.98
N ASN A 131 39.20 -1.19 -3.37
CA ASN A 131 38.58 -0.46 -4.48
C ASN A 131 39.08 -0.91 -5.86
N GLY A 132 38.27 -0.68 -6.89
CA GLY A 132 38.73 -0.74 -8.29
C GLY A 132 37.68 -0.28 -9.28
N ALA A 133 37.80 0.96 -9.75
CA ALA A 133 37.08 1.48 -10.90
C ALA A 133 37.63 0.87 -12.20
N CYS A 134 36.76 0.54 -13.17
CA CYS A 134 37.14 0.48 -14.58
C CYS A 134 35.91 0.67 -15.50
N HIS A 135 35.96 1.79 -16.23
CA HIS A 135 35.23 2.04 -17.48
C HIS A 135 35.67 1.05 -18.57
N SER A 136 34.77 0.70 -19.49
CA SER A 136 35.06 0.61 -20.93
C SER A 136 33.76 0.64 -21.73
N ASP A 137 33.77 1.53 -22.71
CA ASP A 137 32.72 1.89 -23.64
C ASP A 137 32.40 0.77 -24.64
N SER A 138 31.18 0.81 -25.20
CA SER A 138 30.89 0.31 -26.54
C SER A 138 29.71 1.08 -27.12
N GLU A 139 30.04 2.14 -27.84
CA GLU A 139 29.19 2.80 -28.81
C GLU A 139 28.93 1.87 -30.01
N SER A 140 27.70 1.84 -30.53
CA SER A 140 27.46 1.43 -31.91
C SER A 140 26.59 2.48 -32.60
N SER A 141 27.28 3.37 -33.30
CA SER A 141 26.72 4.28 -34.30
C SER A 141 26.19 3.47 -35.49
N ILE A 142 24.94 3.69 -35.90
CA ILE A 142 24.46 3.36 -37.25
C ILE A 142 24.04 4.67 -37.91
N LYS A 143 24.93 5.17 -38.77
CA LYS A 143 24.64 6.15 -39.83
C LYS A 143 24.47 5.38 -41.13
N SER A 144 23.39 5.62 -41.85
CA SER A 144 23.19 5.31 -43.27
C SER A 144 21.90 6.04 -43.69
N ASP A 145 21.74 6.62 -44.86
CA ASP A 145 22.62 7.32 -45.79
C ASP A 145 21.65 8.18 -46.62
N SER A 146 22.07 9.36 -47.04
CA SER A 146 21.26 10.29 -47.82
C SER A 146 21.41 9.97 -49.31
N GLU A 147 20.32 9.68 -50.01
CA GLU A 147 20.28 9.87 -51.46
C GLU A 147 19.01 10.64 -51.89
N ASP A 148 19.28 11.89 -52.24
CA ASP A 148 18.60 12.71 -53.23
C ASP A 148 18.24 11.85 -54.47
N ASN A 149 16.98 11.87 -54.90
CA ASN A 149 16.71 11.62 -56.31
C ASN A 149 15.61 12.54 -56.84
N LYS A 150 16.06 13.33 -57.80
CA LYS A 150 15.38 14.41 -58.49
C LYS A 150 14.87 13.85 -59.81
N ARG A 151 13.55 13.76 -60.00
CA ARG A 151 12.86 13.99 -61.28
C ARG A 151 11.35 13.90 -61.11
#